data_AF-A0A163VEJ1-F1
#
_entry.id   AF-A0A163VEJ1-F1
#
_cell.length_a   1.000
_cell.length_b   1.000
_cell.length_c   1.000
_cell.angle_alpha   90.00
_cell.angle_beta   90.00
_cell.angle_gamma   90.00
#
_symmetry.space_group_name_H-M   'P 1'
#
loop_
_entity.id
_entity.type
_entity.pdbx_description
1 polymer ?
#
loop_
_entity_poly.entity_id
_entity_poly.type
_entity_poly.pdbx_seq_one_letter_code
_entity_poly.pdbx_strand_id
1 'polypeptide(L)'
;MSSLSFEMWLQSRLTAHGFACGEIDGKIGPKTLHALRGFQTARGLPITSQADKATVAALKAAASRVPVEVSGFIPDRDSDLPDDRRKTIWPRQKDVLSFYGAVGTGQTRVEVPWGMRLAWDLDVPVRTITLHSKVAASAERALHKIHGLYSDREIKDLGLDLFGGSLNVRRMRGGSRYSMHSWGIAIDFDPERNRLSWKRPRARLSLDDAIPFWRAWEAEGWVSLGRTANFDWMHVQAARL
;
A
#
# COMPACT_ATOMS: atom_id res chain seq x y z
N MET A 1 14.34 -14.74 2.30
CA MET A 1 13.15 -13.86 2.29
C MET A 1 12.36 -14.19 3.54
N SER A 2 12.04 -13.22 4.39
CA SER A 2 11.22 -13.48 5.59
C SER A 2 9.75 -13.58 5.16
N SER A 3 9.16 -14.77 5.27
CA SER A 3 7.72 -14.95 5.10
C SER A 3 6.98 -14.17 6.18
N LEU A 4 5.84 -13.56 5.84
CA LEU A 4 4.95 -12.92 6.80
C LEU A 4 4.56 -13.92 7.90
N SER A 5 4.63 -13.52 9.18
CA SER A 5 4.15 -14.39 10.26
C SER A 5 2.63 -14.57 10.19
N PHE A 6 2.11 -15.61 10.84
CA PHE A 6 0.66 -15.85 10.89
C PHE A 6 -0.10 -14.69 11.54
N GLU A 7 0.47 -14.08 12.59
CA GLU A 7 -0.10 -12.96 13.32
C GLU A 7 -0.18 -11.71 12.46
N MET A 8 0.89 -11.40 11.72
CA MET A 8 0.91 -10.28 10.78
C MET A 8 -0.06 -10.51 9.62
N TRP A 9 -0.16 -11.76 9.13
CA TRP A 9 -1.17 -12.15 8.15
C TRP A 9 -2.58 -11.92 8.69
N LEU A 10 -2.87 -12.37 9.91
CA LEU A 10 -4.17 -12.21 10.57
C LEU A 10 -4.56 -10.74 10.71
N GLN A 11 -3.66 -9.92 11.27
CA GLN A 11 -3.85 -8.47 11.42
C GLN A 11 -4.13 -7.79 10.07
N SER A 12 -3.37 -8.16 9.03
CA SER A 12 -3.59 -7.67 7.67
C SER A 12 -4.97 -8.04 7.14
N ARG A 13 -5.40 -9.30 7.29
CA ARG A 13 -6.69 -9.76 6.77
C ARG A 13 -7.85 -9.12 7.51
N LEU A 14 -7.78 -9.03 8.84
CA LEU A 14 -8.79 -8.34 9.64
C LEU A 14 -8.96 -6.89 9.16
N THR A 15 -7.84 -6.17 8.99
CA THR A 15 -7.85 -4.80 8.49
C THR A 15 -8.43 -4.71 7.07
N ALA A 16 -8.04 -5.61 6.17
CA ALA A 16 -8.58 -5.65 4.82
C ALA A 16 -10.10 -5.86 4.80
N HIS A 17 -10.62 -6.66 5.73
CA HIS A 17 -12.05 -6.88 5.93
C HIS A 17 -12.74 -5.77 6.76
N GLY A 18 -12.11 -4.61 6.97
CA GLY A 18 -12.70 -3.47 7.66
C GLY A 18 -12.63 -3.55 9.19
N PHE A 19 -11.92 -4.55 9.73
CA PHE A 19 -11.69 -4.76 11.15
C PHE A 19 -10.25 -4.36 11.53
N ALA A 20 -9.96 -3.06 11.54
CA ALA A 20 -8.68 -2.50 11.95
C ALA A 20 -8.21 -2.99 13.33
N CYS A 21 -7.02 -3.57 13.34
CA CYS A 21 -6.37 -4.16 14.50
C CYS A 21 -5.23 -3.30 15.08
N GLY A 22 -5.02 -2.09 14.55
CA GLY A 22 -3.84 -1.26 14.80
C GLY A 22 -2.71 -1.55 13.81
N GLU A 23 -1.45 -1.43 14.26
CA GLU A 23 -0.28 -1.78 13.45
C GLU A 23 -0.26 -3.27 13.05
N ILE A 24 0.25 -3.57 11.85
CA ILE A 24 0.52 -4.95 11.39
C ILE A 24 1.93 -5.33 11.85
N ASP A 25 2.08 -5.59 13.16
CA ASP A 25 3.35 -5.80 13.86
C ASP A 25 3.56 -7.25 14.35
N GLY A 26 2.56 -8.11 14.20
CA GLY A 26 2.57 -9.51 14.65
C GLY A 26 2.27 -9.70 16.14
N LYS A 27 1.95 -8.63 16.89
CA LYS A 27 1.60 -8.72 18.31
C LYS A 27 0.08 -8.76 18.48
N ILE A 28 -0.43 -9.89 18.95
CA ILE A 28 -1.86 -10.07 19.23
C ILE A 28 -2.23 -9.35 20.54
N GLY A 29 -2.64 -8.08 20.42
CA GLY A 29 -3.07 -7.24 21.54
C GLY A 29 -4.60 -7.04 21.63
N PRO A 30 -5.07 -6.22 22.58
CA PRO A 30 -6.50 -5.95 22.78
C PRO A 30 -7.22 -5.45 21.51
N LYS A 31 -6.57 -4.60 20.71
CA LYS A 31 -7.11 -4.11 19.42
C LYS A 31 -7.33 -5.27 18.42
N THR A 32 -6.35 -6.16 18.28
CA THR A 32 -6.46 -7.33 17.40
C THR A 32 -7.55 -8.30 17.85
N LEU A 33 -7.64 -8.57 19.16
CA LEU A 33 -8.68 -9.44 19.71
C LEU A 33 -10.09 -8.83 19.55
N HIS A 34 -10.21 -7.50 19.68
CA HIS A 34 -11.46 -6.79 19.42
C HIS A 34 -11.88 -6.88 17.95
N ALA A 35 -10.94 -6.60 17.02
CA ALA A 35 -11.16 -6.75 15.59
C ALA A 35 -11.58 -8.18 15.20
N LEU A 36 -10.94 -9.19 15.80
CA LEU A 36 -11.25 -10.60 15.56
C LEU A 36 -12.68 -10.97 15.99
N ARG A 37 -13.10 -10.52 17.18
CA ARG A 37 -14.49 -10.72 17.63
C ARG A 37 -15.48 -9.99 16.72
N GLY A 38 -15.18 -8.76 16.33
CA GLY A 38 -16.00 -7.99 15.39
C GLY A 38 -16.17 -8.73 14.05
N PHE A 39 -15.07 -9.25 13.50
CA PHE A 39 -15.09 -10.04 12.27
C PHE A 39 -15.93 -11.31 12.42
N GLN A 40 -15.73 -12.07 13.52
CA GLN A 40 -16.50 -13.29 13.78
C GLN A 40 -18.00 -13.00 13.86
N THR A 41 -18.40 -11.96 14.61
CA THR A 41 -19.79 -11.52 14.71
C THR A 41 -20.36 -11.15 13.33
N ALA A 42 -19.65 -10.32 12.56
CA ALA A 42 -20.10 -9.85 11.25
C ALA A 42 -20.21 -10.98 10.20
N ARG A 43 -19.52 -12.11 10.43
CA ARG A 43 -19.55 -13.30 9.56
C ARG A 43 -20.45 -14.41 10.10
N GLY A 44 -21.16 -14.19 11.22
CA GLY A 44 -22.00 -15.21 11.84
C GLY A 44 -21.22 -16.41 12.37
N LEU A 45 -19.94 -16.23 12.72
CA LEU A 45 -19.07 -17.26 13.28
C LEU A 45 -19.13 -17.27 14.81
N PRO A 46 -18.79 -18.40 15.47
CA PRO A 46 -18.60 -18.42 16.92
C PRO A 46 -17.54 -17.39 17.36
N ILE A 47 -17.86 -16.59 18.38
CA ILE A 47 -17.01 -15.50 18.88
C ILE A 47 -15.94 -16.07 19.83
N THR A 48 -14.98 -16.82 19.29
CA THR A 48 -13.95 -17.53 20.07
C THR A 48 -12.80 -16.64 20.49
N SER A 49 -12.67 -15.44 19.90
CA SER A 49 -11.45 -14.60 19.99
C SER A 49 -10.17 -15.34 19.53
N GLN A 50 -10.31 -16.41 18.76
CA GLN A 50 -9.22 -17.21 18.19
C GLN A 50 -9.38 -17.27 16.67
N ALA A 51 -8.27 -17.23 15.94
CA ALA A 51 -8.25 -17.45 14.49
C ALA A 51 -8.33 -18.96 14.19
N ASP A 52 -9.44 -19.59 14.58
CA ASP A 52 -9.72 -21.00 14.33
C ASP A 52 -9.89 -21.30 12.83
N LYS A 53 -10.04 -22.59 12.48
CA LYS A 53 -10.13 -23.04 11.08
C LYS A 53 -11.24 -22.32 10.30
N ALA A 54 -12.39 -22.08 10.92
CA ALA A 54 -13.52 -21.39 10.27
C ALA A 54 -13.22 -19.91 10.07
N THR A 55 -12.66 -19.25 11.09
CA THR A 55 -12.25 -17.84 11.04
C THR A 55 -11.16 -17.61 9.98
N VAL A 56 -10.14 -18.48 9.93
CA VAL A 56 -9.07 -18.43 8.92
C VAL A 56 -9.63 -18.65 7.52
N ALA A 57 -10.56 -19.58 7.34
CA ALA A 57 -11.20 -19.80 6.03
C ALA A 57 -11.97 -18.55 5.56
N ALA A 58 -12.72 -17.91 6.47
CA ALA A 58 -13.44 -16.68 6.16
C ALA A 58 -12.49 -15.51 5.85
N LEU A 59 -11.39 -15.38 6.57
CA LEU A 59 -10.37 -14.34 6.34
C LEU A 59 -9.59 -14.53 5.05
N LYS A 60 -9.51 -15.75 4.51
CA LYS A 60 -8.91 -16.02 3.19
C LYS A 60 -9.83 -15.64 2.03
N ALA A 61 -11.13 -15.45 2.28
CA ALA A 61 -12.06 -14.99 1.25
C ALA A 61 -11.75 -13.53 0.87
N ALA A 62 -12.07 -13.14 -0.36
CA ALA A 62 -11.79 -11.80 -0.86
C ALA A 62 -12.46 -10.72 0.01
N ALA A 63 -11.70 -9.66 0.32
CA ALA A 63 -12.20 -8.54 1.13
C ALA A 63 -13.01 -7.50 0.34
N SER A 64 -13.23 -7.72 -0.96
CA SER A 64 -13.47 -6.72 -2.02
C SER A 64 -14.72 -5.83 -1.96
N ARG A 65 -15.34 -5.61 -0.80
CA ARG A 65 -16.17 -4.44 -0.43
C ARG A 65 -16.84 -4.74 0.90
N VAL A 66 -16.32 -4.18 1.98
CA VAL A 66 -17.06 -4.10 3.24
C VAL A 66 -17.98 -2.89 3.11
N PRO A 67 -19.31 -3.03 3.17
CA PRO A 67 -20.21 -1.88 3.17
C PRO A 67 -19.81 -0.91 4.28
N VAL A 68 -19.84 0.39 4.01
CA VAL A 68 -19.45 1.45 4.96
C VAL A 68 -20.16 1.28 6.31
N GLU A 69 -21.41 0.80 6.27
CA GLU A 69 -22.26 0.49 7.42
C GLU A 69 -21.70 -0.60 8.35
N VAL A 70 -20.92 -1.55 7.82
CA VAL A 70 -20.25 -2.61 8.61
C VAL A 70 -18.91 -2.13 9.18
N SER A 71 -18.32 -1.06 8.62
CA SER A 71 -17.06 -0.47 9.13
C SER A 71 -17.25 0.34 10.41
N GLY A 72 -18.50 0.62 10.82
CA GLY A 72 -18.82 1.46 11.97
C GLY A 72 -18.52 0.79 13.30
N PHE A 73 -17.25 0.81 13.73
CA PHE A 73 -16.78 1.07 15.10
C PHE A 73 -15.33 0.56 15.26
N ILE A 74 -14.33 1.41 15.03
CA ILE A 74 -12.94 1.17 15.47
C ILE A 74 -12.30 2.52 15.85
N PRO A 75 -11.64 2.63 17.02
CA PRO A 75 -10.92 3.84 17.45
C PRO A 75 -9.94 4.32 16.37
N ASP A 76 -9.67 5.63 16.38
CA ASP A 76 -9.04 6.42 15.32
C ASP A 76 -8.09 5.62 14.40
N ARG A 77 -8.61 5.30 13.20
CA ARG A 77 -8.03 4.36 12.22
C ARG A 77 -6.68 4.81 11.68
N ASP A 78 -6.36 6.10 11.82
CA ASP A 78 -5.11 6.73 11.40
C ASP A 78 -4.27 7.25 12.58
N SER A 79 -4.69 7.07 13.84
CA SER A 79 -3.90 7.56 14.98
C SER A 79 -2.62 6.74 15.22
N ASP A 80 -2.58 5.50 14.71
CA ASP A 80 -1.38 4.65 14.70
C ASP A 80 -0.62 4.85 13.38
N LEU A 81 -0.37 6.10 12.96
CA LEU A 81 0.72 6.37 12.02
C LEU A 81 1.98 5.73 12.59
N PRO A 82 2.83 5.08 11.76
CA PRO A 82 4.01 4.40 12.28
C PRO A 82 4.80 5.39 13.13
N ASP A 83 5.12 5.00 14.35
CA ASP A 83 6.05 5.69 15.23
C ASP A 83 7.28 6.11 14.39
N ASP A 84 7.57 7.42 14.35
CA ASP A 84 8.63 8.01 13.52
C ASP A 84 10.03 7.46 13.86
N ARG A 85 10.11 6.64 14.91
CA ARG A 85 11.30 6.00 15.47
C ARG A 85 12.01 5.02 14.53
N ARG A 86 11.46 4.68 13.37
CA ARG A 86 12.25 4.04 12.30
C ARG A 86 13.05 5.10 11.57
N LYS A 87 14.38 5.11 11.77
CA LYS A 87 15.35 5.89 10.95
C LYS A 87 15.02 5.71 9.46
N THR A 88 14.28 6.66 8.91
CA THR A 88 13.91 6.70 7.50
C THR A 88 15.16 6.99 6.68
N ILE A 89 15.46 6.09 5.75
CA ILE A 89 16.64 6.19 4.88
C ILE A 89 16.41 7.12 3.68
N TRP A 90 15.19 7.63 3.49
CA TRP A 90 14.84 8.46 2.35
C TRP A 90 15.02 9.96 2.62
N PRO A 91 15.57 10.71 1.65
CA PRO A 91 15.79 12.15 1.78
C PRO A 91 14.46 12.90 1.87
N ARG A 92 14.48 14.15 2.34
CA ARG A 92 13.34 15.05 2.09
C ARG A 92 13.31 15.42 0.60
N GLN A 93 12.16 15.83 0.09
CA GLN A 93 12.00 16.20 -1.33
C GLN A 93 13.00 17.29 -1.76
N LYS A 94 13.38 18.19 -0.85
CA LYS A 94 14.40 19.23 -1.12
C LYS A 94 15.83 18.68 -1.28
N ASP A 95 16.11 17.51 -0.72
CA ASP A 95 17.43 16.87 -0.69
C ASP A 95 17.54 15.71 -1.71
N VAL A 96 16.53 15.53 -2.57
CA VAL A 96 16.48 14.45 -3.58
C VAL A 96 17.63 14.56 -4.58
N LEU A 97 17.97 15.78 -5.03
CA LEU A 97 19.04 15.99 -6.00
C LEU A 97 20.42 15.58 -5.43
N SER A 98 20.72 15.97 -4.19
CA SER A 98 21.99 15.62 -3.55
C SER A 98 22.06 14.13 -3.20
N PHE A 99 20.94 13.51 -2.87
CA PHE A 99 20.90 12.10 -2.51
C PHE A 99 20.89 11.16 -3.73
N TYR A 100 20.04 11.39 -4.72
CA TYR A 100 19.88 10.49 -5.88
C TYR A 100 20.71 10.91 -7.10
N GLY A 101 21.17 12.16 -7.17
CA GLY A 101 21.88 12.68 -8.35
C GLY A 101 20.92 13.30 -9.38
N ALA A 102 21.38 13.43 -10.63
CA ALA A 102 20.60 14.05 -11.70
C ALA A 102 19.36 13.21 -12.07
N VAL A 103 18.30 13.89 -12.52
CA VAL A 103 17.09 13.24 -13.03
C VAL A 103 17.41 12.33 -14.22
N GLY A 104 16.67 11.24 -14.38
CA GLY A 104 16.84 10.29 -15.49
C GLY A 104 18.18 9.55 -15.51
N THR A 105 18.92 9.56 -14.39
CA THR A 105 20.18 8.82 -14.24
C THR A 105 20.11 7.79 -13.11
N GLY A 106 20.89 6.71 -13.20
CA GLY A 106 21.02 5.72 -12.14
C GLY A 106 19.85 4.73 -12.02
N GLN A 107 19.04 4.56 -13.07
CA GLN A 107 17.91 3.63 -13.09
C GLN A 107 18.33 2.18 -13.30
N THR A 108 17.49 1.27 -12.80
CA THR A 108 17.52 -0.17 -13.02
C THR A 108 16.08 -0.67 -13.23
N ARG A 109 15.93 -1.96 -13.56
CA ARG A 109 14.64 -2.64 -13.67
C ARG A 109 14.38 -3.45 -12.40
N VAL A 110 13.14 -3.39 -11.92
CA VAL A 110 12.63 -4.19 -10.79
C VAL A 110 11.52 -5.08 -11.30
N GLU A 111 11.59 -6.38 -11.00
CA GLU A 111 10.52 -7.33 -11.32
C GLU A 111 9.30 -7.11 -10.42
N VAL A 112 8.11 -7.22 -11.01
CA VAL A 112 6.86 -7.18 -10.26
C VAL A 112 6.36 -8.63 -10.06
N PRO A 113 6.08 -9.07 -8.82
CA PRO A 113 5.74 -10.46 -8.53
C PRO A 113 4.29 -10.86 -8.88
N TRP A 114 3.52 -9.98 -9.54
CA TRP A 114 2.20 -10.26 -10.11
C TRP A 114 2.08 -9.64 -11.51
N GLY A 115 1.07 -10.08 -12.27
CA GLY A 115 0.80 -9.52 -13.60
C GLY A 115 0.22 -8.11 -13.53
N MET A 116 0.97 -7.11 -13.99
CA MET A 116 0.47 -5.75 -14.22
C MET A 116 0.24 -5.48 -15.72
N ARG A 117 -0.46 -4.38 -16.01
CA ARG A 117 -0.71 -3.81 -17.35
C ARG A 117 -0.67 -2.29 -17.29
N LEU A 118 -0.41 -1.62 -18.42
CA LEU A 118 -0.47 -0.16 -18.47
C LEU A 118 -1.90 0.32 -18.17
N ALA A 119 -2.04 1.32 -17.31
CA ALA A 119 -3.36 1.84 -16.92
C ALA A 119 -4.11 2.53 -18.08
N TRP A 120 -3.41 2.95 -19.12
CA TRP A 120 -3.99 3.59 -20.31
C TRP A 120 -4.01 2.68 -21.55
N ASP A 121 -3.47 1.47 -21.44
CA ASP A 121 -3.47 0.46 -22.52
C ASP A 121 -3.43 -0.95 -21.89
N LEU A 122 -4.62 -1.51 -21.68
CA LEU A 122 -4.80 -2.73 -20.88
C LEU A 122 -4.24 -3.99 -21.55
N ASP A 123 -3.89 -3.91 -22.84
CA ASP A 123 -3.31 -5.01 -23.61
C ASP A 123 -1.78 -5.08 -23.46
N VAL A 124 -1.15 -4.05 -22.89
CA VAL A 124 0.31 -3.99 -22.69
C VAL A 124 0.69 -4.52 -21.31
N PRO A 125 1.29 -5.73 -21.21
CA PRO A 125 1.71 -6.28 -19.93
C PRO A 125 2.95 -5.58 -19.39
N VAL A 126 2.98 -5.43 -18.07
CA VAL A 126 4.11 -4.86 -17.32
C VAL A 126 4.64 -5.93 -16.36
N ARG A 127 5.83 -6.47 -16.66
CA ARG A 127 6.52 -7.46 -15.81
C ARG A 127 7.64 -6.85 -14.97
N THR A 128 8.13 -5.70 -15.41
CA THR A 128 9.19 -4.95 -14.73
C THR A 128 8.88 -3.47 -14.77
N ILE A 129 9.24 -2.76 -13.71
CA ILE A 129 9.17 -1.30 -13.62
C ILE A 129 10.57 -0.69 -13.56
N THR A 130 10.71 0.54 -14.06
CA THR A 130 12.00 1.25 -14.03
C THR A 130 12.07 2.11 -12.78
N LEU A 131 13.08 1.90 -11.94
CA LEU A 131 13.29 2.63 -10.68
C LEU A 131 14.75 3.02 -10.52
N HIS A 132 15.04 3.96 -9.62
CA HIS A 132 16.41 4.28 -9.24
C HIS A 132 17.08 3.08 -8.54
N SER A 133 18.32 2.77 -8.88
CA SER A 133 19.11 1.67 -8.28
C SER A 133 19.09 1.66 -6.75
N LYS A 134 19.25 2.83 -6.12
CA LYS A 134 19.16 3.01 -4.65
C LYS A 134 17.85 2.55 -4.01
N VAL A 135 16.73 2.53 -4.74
CA VAL A 135 15.42 2.15 -4.18
C VAL A 135 14.96 0.76 -4.60
N ALA A 136 15.65 0.13 -5.56
CA ALA A 136 15.23 -1.11 -6.20
C ALA A 136 14.99 -2.25 -5.21
N ALA A 137 15.99 -2.59 -4.39
CA ALA A 137 15.87 -3.67 -3.40
C ALA A 137 14.77 -3.42 -2.35
N SER A 138 14.48 -2.15 -2.05
CA SER A 138 13.40 -1.78 -1.13
C SER A 138 12.03 -1.94 -1.79
N ALA A 139 11.88 -1.50 -3.04
CA ALA A 139 10.67 -1.72 -3.82
C ALA A 139 10.38 -3.21 -4.00
N GLU A 140 11.38 -4.04 -4.32
CA GLU A 140 11.22 -5.50 -4.41
C GLU A 140 10.63 -6.10 -3.14
N ARG A 141 11.16 -5.74 -1.96
CA ARG A 141 10.62 -6.23 -0.69
C ARG A 141 9.18 -5.80 -0.45
N ALA A 142 8.84 -4.55 -0.74
CA ALA A 142 7.46 -4.06 -0.63
C ALA A 142 6.53 -4.83 -1.57
N LEU A 143 6.89 -4.97 -2.85
CA LEU A 143 6.11 -5.69 -3.86
C LEU A 143 5.92 -7.16 -3.46
N HIS A 144 6.98 -7.88 -3.08
CA HIS A 144 6.85 -9.27 -2.62
C HIS A 144 5.96 -9.40 -1.37
N LYS A 145 6.04 -8.43 -0.44
CA LYS A 145 5.15 -8.39 0.72
C LYS A 145 3.70 -8.20 0.29
N ILE A 146 3.41 -7.26 -0.62
CA ILE A 146 2.06 -7.03 -1.17
C ILE A 146 1.51 -8.30 -1.81
N HIS A 147 2.29 -8.98 -2.65
CA HIS A 147 1.90 -10.23 -3.29
C HIS A 147 1.59 -11.34 -2.27
N GLY A 148 2.29 -11.38 -1.13
CA GLY A 148 1.98 -12.32 -0.05
C GLY A 148 0.72 -11.98 0.77
N LEU A 149 0.21 -10.75 0.68
CA LEU A 149 -0.96 -10.26 1.45
C LEU A 149 -2.28 -10.43 0.69
N TYR A 150 -2.22 -10.38 -0.64
CA TYR A 150 -3.38 -10.35 -1.52
C TYR A 150 -3.35 -11.50 -2.51
N SER A 151 -4.52 -12.08 -2.79
CA SER A 151 -4.69 -12.97 -3.95
C SER A 151 -4.65 -12.18 -5.27
N ASP A 152 -4.38 -12.85 -6.40
CA ASP A 152 -4.44 -12.24 -7.74
C ASP A 152 -5.77 -11.55 -8.05
N ARG A 153 -6.87 -12.09 -7.50
CA ARG A 153 -8.19 -11.48 -7.62
C ARG A 153 -8.27 -10.16 -6.87
N GLU A 154 -7.75 -10.11 -5.64
CA GLU A 154 -7.75 -8.89 -4.83
C GLU A 154 -6.81 -7.83 -5.42
N ILE A 155 -5.65 -8.23 -5.97
CA ILE A 155 -4.77 -7.34 -6.74
C ILE A 155 -5.56 -6.64 -7.85
N LYS A 156 -6.35 -7.38 -8.63
CA LYS A 156 -7.20 -6.83 -9.69
C LYS A 156 -8.35 -5.96 -9.17
N ASP A 157 -9.05 -6.41 -8.12
CA ASP A 157 -10.18 -5.68 -7.53
C ASP A 157 -9.71 -4.32 -6.93
N LEU A 158 -8.51 -4.29 -6.37
CA LEU A 158 -7.83 -3.09 -5.87
C LEU A 158 -7.31 -2.19 -7.00
N GLY A 159 -7.04 -2.74 -8.18
CA GLY A 159 -6.38 -2.05 -9.30
C GLY A 159 -4.86 -2.00 -9.18
N LEU A 160 -4.26 -2.84 -8.33
CA LEU A 160 -2.80 -2.93 -8.20
C LEU A 160 -2.15 -3.57 -9.44
N ASP A 161 -2.93 -4.13 -10.35
CA ASP A 161 -2.51 -4.54 -11.69
C ASP A 161 -2.43 -3.36 -12.69
N LEU A 162 -2.99 -2.20 -12.38
CA LEU A 162 -3.04 -1.03 -13.28
C LEU A 162 -1.85 -0.08 -13.02
N PHE A 163 -0.82 -0.17 -13.86
CA PHE A 163 0.41 0.61 -13.72
C PHE A 163 0.27 2.03 -14.29
N GLY A 164 0.43 3.05 -13.44
CA GLY A 164 0.41 4.47 -13.81
C GLY A 164 1.78 5.04 -14.19
N GLY A 165 2.85 4.27 -14.02
CA GLY A 165 4.22 4.68 -14.34
C GLY A 165 5.13 4.79 -13.11
N SER A 166 6.44 4.75 -13.35
CA SER A 166 7.47 4.90 -12.30
C SER A 166 8.66 5.79 -12.69
N LEU A 167 8.79 6.13 -13.97
CA LEU A 167 9.79 7.06 -14.48
C LEU A 167 9.18 7.97 -15.54
N ASN A 168 9.27 9.28 -15.33
CA ASN A 168 8.94 10.29 -16.33
C ASN A 168 9.69 11.58 -15.97
N VAL A 169 10.73 11.91 -16.75
CA VAL A 169 11.57 13.09 -16.51
C VAL A 169 10.83 14.34 -16.93
N ARG A 170 10.23 15.04 -15.97
CA ARG A 170 9.45 16.25 -16.22
C ARG A 170 9.41 17.20 -15.03
N ARG A 171 9.23 18.49 -15.33
CA ARG A 171 8.87 19.49 -14.32
C ARG A 171 7.42 19.30 -13.89
N MET A 172 7.11 19.67 -12.65
CA MET A 172 5.75 19.73 -12.15
C MET A 172 4.99 20.86 -12.85
N ARG A 173 3.69 20.67 -13.09
CA ARG A 173 2.84 21.69 -13.73
C ARG A 173 2.83 22.96 -12.88
N GLY A 174 3.09 24.11 -13.51
CA GLY A 174 3.06 25.42 -12.84
C GLY A 174 4.24 25.71 -11.92
N GLY A 175 5.34 24.95 -12.00
CA GLY A 175 6.52 25.18 -11.17
C GLY A 175 7.83 24.76 -11.81
N SER A 176 8.94 25.12 -11.15
CA SER A 176 10.29 24.78 -11.60
C SER A 176 10.84 23.50 -10.96
N ARG A 177 10.10 22.83 -10.06
CA ARG A 177 10.58 21.59 -9.40
C ARG A 177 10.35 20.38 -10.33
N TYR A 178 11.29 19.44 -10.32
CA TYR A 178 11.09 18.14 -10.99
C TYR A 178 10.10 17.28 -10.19
N SER A 179 9.29 16.50 -10.91
CA SER A 179 8.47 15.45 -10.29
C SER A 179 9.37 14.36 -9.66
N MET A 180 8.92 13.70 -8.59
CA MET A 180 9.63 12.56 -8.00
C MET A 180 9.78 11.40 -8.99
N HIS A 181 8.84 11.26 -9.94
CA HIS A 181 8.97 10.35 -11.09
C HIS A 181 10.20 10.63 -11.95
N SER A 182 10.80 11.82 -11.90
CA SER A 182 11.96 12.16 -12.72
C SER A 182 13.24 11.44 -12.29
N TRP A 183 13.29 10.91 -11.06
CA TRP A 183 14.42 10.12 -10.58
C TRP A 183 14.17 8.61 -10.65
N GLY A 184 12.95 8.17 -10.94
CA GLY A 184 12.58 6.75 -10.77
C GLY A 184 12.37 6.36 -9.31
N ILE A 185 11.92 7.28 -8.46
CA ILE A 185 11.72 7.05 -7.01
C ILE A 185 10.26 7.15 -6.60
N ALA A 186 9.35 7.11 -7.57
CA ALA A 186 7.91 7.16 -7.35
C ALA A 186 7.21 6.13 -8.23
N ILE A 187 6.03 5.68 -7.80
CA ILE A 187 5.21 4.71 -8.53
C ILE A 187 3.75 5.14 -8.39
N ASP A 188 3.02 5.12 -9.50
CA ASP A 188 1.58 5.37 -9.53
C ASP A 188 0.81 4.07 -9.82
N PHE A 189 -0.26 3.82 -9.06
CA PHE A 189 -1.18 2.68 -9.24
C PHE A 189 -2.61 3.16 -9.46
N ASP A 190 -3.32 2.56 -10.42
CA ASP A 190 -4.75 2.82 -10.68
C ASP A 190 -5.09 4.32 -10.82
N PRO A 191 -4.44 5.05 -11.74
CA PRO A 191 -4.56 6.50 -11.86
C PRO A 191 -5.98 6.99 -12.17
N GLU A 192 -6.80 6.18 -12.86
CA GLU A 192 -8.15 6.57 -13.27
C GLU A 192 -9.10 6.72 -12.07
N ARG A 193 -8.98 5.81 -11.08
CA ARG A 193 -9.83 5.79 -9.87
C ARG A 193 -9.17 6.47 -8.65
N ASN A 194 -8.01 7.11 -8.84
CA ASN A 194 -7.24 7.79 -7.78
C ASN A 194 -6.69 9.15 -8.25
N ARG A 195 -7.50 9.91 -9.00
CA ARG A 195 -7.08 11.19 -9.59
C ARG A 195 -6.49 12.15 -8.55
N LEU A 196 -5.53 12.97 -8.98
CA LEU A 196 -4.72 13.86 -8.15
C LEU A 196 -5.47 14.58 -7.00
N SER A 197 -6.66 15.14 -7.28
CA SER A 197 -7.45 15.91 -6.29
C SER A 197 -8.46 15.09 -5.49
N TRP A 198 -8.62 13.80 -5.78
CA TRP A 198 -9.58 12.95 -5.08
C TRP A 198 -9.05 12.65 -3.68
N LYS A 199 -9.91 12.92 -2.70
CA LYS A 199 -9.66 12.67 -1.28
C LYS A 199 -10.34 11.38 -0.85
N ARG A 200 -10.02 10.89 0.34
CA ARG A 200 -10.83 9.84 0.98
C ARG A 200 -12.27 10.31 1.24
N PRO A 201 -13.29 9.45 1.12
CA PRO A 201 -13.21 8.04 0.70
C PRO A 201 -13.35 7.85 -0.83
N ARG A 202 -13.33 8.93 -1.63
CA ARG A 202 -13.60 8.88 -3.08
C ARG A 202 -12.51 8.13 -3.85
N ALA A 203 -11.24 8.27 -3.46
CA ALA A 203 -10.13 7.58 -4.10
C ALA A 203 -10.18 6.06 -3.79
N ARG A 204 -10.05 5.21 -4.82
CA ARG A 204 -10.16 3.75 -4.67
C ARG A 204 -9.18 3.18 -3.64
N LEU A 205 -7.94 3.65 -3.64
CA LEU A 205 -6.89 3.20 -2.73
C LEU A 205 -6.95 3.88 -1.35
N SER A 206 -7.96 4.72 -1.09
CA SER A 206 -8.23 5.26 0.25
C SER A 206 -9.10 4.35 1.12
N LEU A 207 -9.63 3.26 0.55
CA LEU A 207 -10.49 2.31 1.24
C LEU A 207 -9.68 1.31 2.09
N ASP A 208 -10.33 0.75 3.10
CA ASP A 208 -9.67 -0.06 4.14
C ASP A 208 -8.98 -1.33 3.59
N ASP A 209 -9.52 -1.89 2.50
CA ASP A 209 -8.94 -3.06 1.82
C ASP A 209 -7.56 -2.77 1.19
N ALA A 210 -7.21 -1.50 0.96
CA ALA A 210 -5.90 -1.05 0.48
C ALA A 210 -4.90 -0.71 1.61
N ILE A 211 -5.29 -0.78 2.89
CA ILE A 211 -4.37 -0.44 4.00
C ILE A 211 -3.14 -1.37 4.03
N PRO A 212 -3.25 -2.70 3.92
CA PRO A 212 -2.07 -3.56 3.90
C PRO A 212 -1.08 -3.24 2.76
N PHE A 213 -1.60 -2.84 1.59
CA PHE A 213 -0.78 -2.34 0.48
C PHE A 213 0.06 -1.13 0.90
N TRP A 214 -0.54 -0.13 1.55
CA TRP A 214 0.21 1.03 2.02
C TRP A 214 1.20 0.70 3.14
N ARG A 215 0.80 -0.15 4.10
CA ARG A 215 1.69 -0.56 5.20
C ARG A 215 2.93 -1.32 4.70
N ALA A 216 2.84 -2.02 3.56
CA ALA A 216 4.00 -2.67 2.95
C ALA A 216 5.04 -1.65 2.47
N TRP A 217 4.60 -0.56 1.84
CA TRP A 217 5.47 0.55 1.42
C TRP A 217 6.04 1.34 2.61
N GLU A 218 5.20 1.66 3.59
CA GLU A 218 5.62 2.38 4.81
C GLU A 218 6.65 1.59 5.62
N ALA A 219 6.54 0.25 5.64
CA ALA A 219 7.53 -0.61 6.30
C ALA A 219 8.94 -0.47 5.69
N GLU A 220 9.00 -0.09 4.42
CA GLU A 220 10.21 0.20 3.64
C GLU A 220 10.54 1.71 3.62
N GLY A 221 9.84 2.51 4.43
CA GLY A 221 10.04 3.95 4.60
C GLY A 221 9.44 4.83 3.50
N TRP A 222 8.79 4.25 2.48
CA TRP A 222 8.16 5.00 1.40
C TRP A 222 6.95 5.79 1.90
N VAL A 223 6.67 6.91 1.23
CA VAL A 223 5.62 7.87 1.61
C VAL A 223 4.52 7.87 0.56
N SER A 224 3.27 7.67 1.00
CA SER A 224 2.07 7.91 0.18
C SER A 224 1.56 9.33 0.42
N LEU A 225 1.37 10.10 -0.65
CA LEU A 225 0.76 11.43 -0.56
C LEU A 225 -0.71 11.34 -0.11
N GLY A 226 -1.39 10.26 -0.52
CA GLY A 226 -2.76 9.96 -0.11
C GLY A 226 -2.87 9.80 1.39
N ARG A 227 -2.01 8.97 2.00
CA ARG A 227 -2.02 8.77 3.45
C ARG A 227 -1.51 9.95 4.25
N THR A 228 -0.46 10.63 3.77
CA THR A 228 0.16 11.73 4.53
C THR A 228 -0.60 13.05 4.41
N ALA A 229 -1.23 13.33 3.27
CA ALA A 229 -1.80 14.64 2.96
C ALA A 229 -3.18 14.59 2.28
N ASN A 230 -3.77 13.39 2.11
CA ASN A 230 -5.11 13.19 1.58
C ASN A 230 -5.32 13.76 0.16
N PHE A 231 -4.34 13.56 -0.72
CA PHE A 231 -4.43 13.82 -2.15
C PHE A 231 -3.49 12.85 -2.89
N ASP A 232 -3.68 12.67 -4.20
CA ASP A 232 -2.80 11.81 -5.03
C ASP A 232 -2.66 10.37 -4.50
N TRP A 233 -3.80 9.72 -4.23
CA TRP A 233 -3.85 8.37 -3.65
C TRP A 233 -3.28 7.26 -4.56
N MET A 234 -2.95 7.54 -5.82
CA MET A 234 -2.19 6.60 -6.66
C MET A 234 -0.71 6.54 -6.30
N HIS A 235 -0.19 7.58 -5.63
CA HIS A 235 1.24 7.88 -5.58
C HIS A 235 1.93 7.35 -4.33
N VAL A 236 3.08 6.70 -4.52
CA VAL A 236 4.04 6.36 -3.46
C VAL A 236 5.45 6.79 -3.88
N GLN A 237 6.23 7.36 -2.94
CA GLN A 237 7.57 7.90 -3.21
C GLN A 237 8.61 7.57 -2.14
N ALA A 238 9.85 7.31 -2.56
CA ALA A 238 11.02 7.16 -1.69
C ALA A 238 11.66 8.54 -1.39
N ALA A 239 10.83 9.49 -0.97
CA ALA A 239 11.23 10.81 -0.48
C ALA A 239 10.17 11.34 0.48
N ARG A 240 10.59 12.05 1.53
CA ARG A 240 9.69 12.66 2.52
C ARG A 240 9.29 14.06 2.13
N LEU A 241 8.10 14.50 2.54
CA LEU A 241 7.61 15.87 2.33
C LEU A 241 8.58 16.92 2.91
#